data_AF-A0A645JGY3-F1
#
_entry.id   AF-A0A645JGY3-F1
#
_cell.length_a   1.000
_cell.length_b   1.000
_cell.length_c   1.000
_cell.angle_alpha   90.00
_cell.angle_beta   90.00
_cell.angle_gamma   90.00
#
_symmetry.space_group_name_H-M   'P 1'
#
loop_
_entity.id
_entity.type
_entity.pdbx_description
1 polymer ?
#
loop_
_entity_poly.entity_id
_entity_poly.type
_entity_poly.pdbx_seq_one_letter_code
_entity_poly.pdbx_strand_id
1 'polypeptide(L)'
;MDILLARLLEGCANRDLAKTIAFWEEVATLRRDDQKIFLEYTLEFLRRALMVAEGLPEIANIPPSGTEQTAFWAQKFKPAFYGRALGIINGAMEDIGRNVNSRYIFADLSNRFFLSL
;
A
#
# COMPACT_ATOMS: atom_id res chain seq x y z
N MET A 1 2.09 10.02 5.54
CA MET A 1 2.06 8.65 4.96
C MET A 1 1.73 8.67 3.48
N ASP A 2 0.98 9.67 3.00
CA ASP A 2 0.55 9.81 1.60
C ASP A 2 1.72 9.79 0.60
N ILE A 3 2.84 10.47 0.92
CA ILE A 3 4.04 10.49 0.07
C ILE A 3 4.66 9.08 -0.09
N LEU A 4 4.72 8.30 1.00
CA LEU A 4 5.26 6.94 0.97
C LEU A 4 4.35 6.01 0.16
N LEU A 5 3.03 6.12 0.36
CA LEU A 5 2.05 5.36 -0.40
C LEU A 5 2.13 5.70 -1.89
N ALA A 6 2.17 6.99 -2.24
CA ALA A 6 2.30 7.44 -3.62
C ALA A 6 3.57 6.87 -4.27
N ARG A 7 4.71 6.89 -3.58
CA ARG A 7 5.96 6.33 -4.11
C ARG A 7 5.86 4.82 -4.37
N LEU A 8 5.26 4.06 -3.45
CA LEU A 8 5.01 2.63 -3.65
C LEU A 8 4.11 2.38 -4.86
N LEU A 9 2.94 3.03 -4.90
CA LEU A 9 1.94 2.79 -5.95
C LEU A 9 2.43 3.26 -7.32
N GLU A 10 3.07 4.43 -7.41
CA GLU A 10 3.63 4.95 -8.66
C GLU A 10 4.80 4.11 -9.16
N GLY A 11 5.70 3.66 -8.28
CA GLY A 11 6.81 2.78 -8.67
C GLY A 11 6.29 1.47 -9.27
N CYS A 12 5.29 0.86 -8.62
CA CYS A 12 4.67 -0.37 -9.11
C CYS A 12 3.90 -0.15 -10.41
N ALA A 13 3.06 0.89 -10.49
CA ALA A 13 2.22 1.16 -11.66
C ALA A 13 3.04 1.53 -12.91
N ASN A 14 4.16 2.23 -12.73
CA ASN A 14 5.04 2.64 -13.83
C ASN A 14 6.12 1.60 -14.17
N ARG A 15 6.12 0.44 -13.50
CA ARG A 15 7.17 -0.59 -13.63
C ARG A 15 8.58 -0.05 -13.33
N ASP A 16 8.68 0.93 -12.43
CA ASP A 16 9.93 1.55 -12.00
C ASP A 16 10.49 0.82 -10.78
N LEU A 17 11.28 -0.23 -11.05
CA LEU A 17 11.90 -1.06 -10.01
C LEU A 17 12.86 -0.24 -9.13
N ALA A 18 13.58 0.74 -9.69
CA ALA A 18 14.52 1.55 -8.93
C ALA A 18 13.80 2.41 -7.88
N LYS A 19 12.67 3.03 -8.27
CA LYS A 19 11.81 3.77 -7.34
C LYS A 19 11.21 2.87 -6.27
N THR A 20 10.78 1.66 -6.64
CA THR A 20 10.27 0.66 -5.68
C THR A 20 11.36 0.22 -4.70
N ILE A 21 12.61 0.05 -5.16
CA ILE A 21 13.75 -0.30 -4.30
C ILE A 21 14.05 0.81 -3.30
N ALA A 22 14.23 2.03 -3.79
CA ALA A 22 14.49 3.19 -2.95
C ALA A 22 13.37 3.40 -1.90
N PHE A 23 12.12 3.12 -2.27
CA PHE A 23 11.00 3.15 -1.34
C PHE A 23 11.16 2.15 -0.19
N TRP A 24 11.41 0.86 -0.46
CA TRP A 24 11.44 -0.12 0.64
C TRP A 24 12.69 0.01 1.50
N GLU A 25 13.81 0.48 0.94
CA GLU A 25 15.02 0.79 1.71
C GLU A 25 14.75 1.90 2.74
N GLU A 26 14.04 2.96 2.32
CA GLU A 26 13.67 4.08 3.20
C GLU A 26 12.68 3.65 4.27
N VAL A 27 11.57 2.99 3.89
CA VAL A 27 10.55 2.56 4.87
C VAL A 27 11.14 1.58 5.89
N ALA A 28 12.08 0.72 5.49
CA ALA A 28 12.76 -0.18 6.40
C ALA A 28 13.63 0.53 7.46
N THR A 29 14.02 1.79 7.25
CA THR A 29 14.77 2.61 8.24
C THR A 29 13.90 3.35 9.24
N LEU A 30 12.58 3.42 9.00
CA LEU A 30 11.64 4.04 9.92
C LEU A 30 11.58 3.28 11.25
N ARG A 31 11.08 3.94 12.30
CA ARG A 31 10.76 3.23 13.55
C ARG A 31 9.67 2.20 13.28
N ARG A 32 9.66 1.11 14.06
CA ARG A 32 8.64 0.07 13.92
C ARG A 32 7.21 0.59 14.06
N ASP A 33 6.98 1.57 14.93
CA ASP A 33 5.66 2.18 15.08
C ASP A 33 5.25 2.92 13.81
N ASP A 34 6.16 3.68 13.20
CA ASP A 34 5.92 4.37 11.93
C ASP A 34 5.70 3.38 10.77
N GLN A 35 6.39 2.24 10.78
CA GLN A 35 6.17 1.14 9.84
C GLN A 35 4.77 0.55 9.97
N LYS A 36 4.28 0.33 11.20
CA LYS A 36 2.90 -0.12 11.45
C LYS A 36 1.88 0.91 10.97
N ILE A 37 2.09 2.19 11.31
CA ILE A 37 1.22 3.29 10.86
C ILE A 37 1.18 3.33 9.32
N PHE A 38 2.31 3.12 8.64
CA PHE A 38 2.34 3.06 7.18
C PHE A 38 1.51 1.88 6.63
N LEU A 39 1.65 0.69 7.21
CA LEU A 39 0.90 -0.51 6.79
C LEU A 39 -0.61 -0.33 7.03
N GLU A 40 -1.00 0.19 8.20
CA GLU A 40 -2.39 0.48 8.56
C GLU A 40 -3.00 1.53 7.62
N TYR A 41 -2.26 2.62 7.37
CA TYR A 41 -2.67 3.66 6.44
C TYR A 41 -2.84 3.10 5.01
N THR A 42 -1.92 2.26 4.55
CA THR A 42 -1.99 1.61 3.23
C THR A 42 -3.18 0.66 3.14
N LEU A 43 -3.44 -0.11 4.19
CA LEU A 43 -4.58 -1.02 4.29
C LEU A 43 -5.91 -0.27 4.21
N GLU A 44 -6.03 0.83 4.96
CA GLU A 44 -7.22 1.67 4.94
C GLU A 44 -7.43 2.29 3.56
N PHE A 45 -6.38 2.83 2.95
CA PHE A 45 -6.46 3.36 1.59
C PHE A 45 -6.96 2.30 0.59
N LEU A 46 -6.43 1.08 0.63
CA LEU A 46 -6.86 -0.01 -0.25
C LEU A 46 -8.34 -0.38 -0.04
N ARG A 47 -8.83 -0.38 1.21
CA ARG A 47 -10.24 -0.62 1.52
C ARG A 47 -11.14 0.49 0.96
N ARG A 48 -10.74 1.75 1.11
CA ARG A 48 -11.46 2.89 0.53
C ARG A 48 -11.50 2.80 -1.00
N ALA A 49 -10.36 2.53 -1.63
CA ALA A 49 -10.26 2.36 -3.07
C ALA A 49 -11.08 1.16 -3.59
N LEU A 50 -11.22 0.09 -2.79
CA LEU A 50 -12.09 -1.05 -3.14
C LEU A 50 -13.56 -0.63 -3.11
N MET A 51 -14.02 0.04 -2.05
CA MET A 51 -15.41 0.51 -1.96
C MET A 51 -15.77 1.44 -3.12
N VAL A 52 -14.85 2.33 -3.52
CA VAL A 52 -15.04 3.18 -4.71
C VAL A 52 -15.14 2.33 -5.99
N ALA A 53 -14.28 1.34 -6.17
CA ALA A 53 -14.32 0.47 -7.35
C ALA A 53 -15.60 -0.39 -7.43
N GLU A 54 -16.18 -0.76 -6.29
CA GLU A 54 -17.46 -1.48 -6.19
C GLU A 54 -18.69 -0.55 -6.30
N GLY A 55 -18.49 0.76 -6.54
CA GLY A 55 -19.59 1.71 -6.68
C GLY A 55 -20.26 2.11 -5.36
N LEU A 56 -19.53 2.02 -4.25
CA LEU A 56 -19.98 2.35 -2.88
C LEU A 56 -19.16 3.49 -2.24
N PRO A 57 -18.90 4.63 -2.92
CA PRO A 57 -18.07 5.72 -2.38
C PRO A 57 -18.66 6.37 -1.11
N GLU A 58 -19.97 6.34 -0.93
CA GLU A 58 -20.69 6.96 0.18
C GLU A 58 -20.39 6.32 1.55
N ILE A 59 -20.02 5.03 1.57
CA ILE A 59 -19.62 4.32 2.79
C ILE A 59 -18.10 4.19 2.93
N ALA A 60 -17.33 4.68 1.95
CA ALA A 60 -15.87 4.60 1.96
C ALA A 60 -15.23 5.54 2.98
N ASN A 61 -15.98 6.48 3.57
CA ASN A 61 -15.49 7.43 4.58
C ASN A 61 -14.17 8.11 4.15
N ILE A 62 -14.10 8.53 2.88
CA ILE A 62 -12.90 9.14 2.31
C ILE A 62 -12.83 10.59 2.82
N PRO A 63 -11.69 11.01 3.41
CA PRO A 63 -11.49 12.41 3.76
C PRO A 63 -11.63 13.31 2.52
N PRO A 64 -12.19 14.53 2.63
CA PRO A 64 -12.35 15.42 1.47
C PRO A 64 -11.06 15.66 0.67
N SER A 65 -9.90 15.70 1.34
CA SER A 65 -8.59 15.86 0.71
C SER A 65 -8.09 14.64 -0.07
N GLY A 66 -8.68 13.46 0.13
CA GLY A 66 -8.25 12.20 -0.47
C GLY A 66 -9.15 11.66 -1.58
N THR A 67 -10.26 12.34 -1.88
CA THR A 67 -11.29 11.86 -2.83
C THR A 67 -10.72 11.62 -4.22
N GLU A 68 -10.01 12.60 -4.80
CA GLU A 68 -9.45 12.49 -6.15
C GLU A 68 -8.40 11.38 -6.24
N GLN A 69 -7.49 11.33 -5.27
CA GLN A 69 -6.43 10.32 -5.24
C GLN A 69 -7.00 8.90 -5.09
N THR A 70 -7.99 8.72 -4.22
CA THR A 70 -8.64 7.42 -4.01
C THR A 70 -9.36 6.96 -5.27
N ALA A 71 -10.13 7.85 -5.91
CA ALA A 71 -10.84 7.53 -7.16
C ALA A 71 -9.87 7.21 -8.32
N PHE A 72 -8.80 7.98 -8.46
CA PHE A 72 -7.76 7.73 -9.45
C PHE A 72 -7.15 6.33 -9.33
N TRP A 73 -6.78 5.92 -8.11
CA TRP A 73 -6.18 4.61 -7.88
C TRP A 73 -7.20 3.47 -7.96
N ALA A 74 -8.44 3.69 -7.50
CA ALA A 74 -9.51 2.70 -7.63
C ALA A 74 -9.74 2.28 -9.09
N GLN A 75 -9.67 3.22 -10.03
CA GLN A 75 -9.79 2.93 -11.46
C GLN A 75 -8.59 2.17 -12.05
N LYS A 76 -7.41 2.27 -11.43
CA LYS A 76 -6.18 1.61 -11.90
C LYS A 76 -6.04 0.18 -11.35
N PHE A 77 -6.62 -0.11 -10.20
CA PHE A 77 -6.52 -1.42 -9.58
C PHE A 77 -7.39 -2.45 -10.29
N LYS A 78 -6.78 -3.57 -10.69
CA LYS A 78 -7.54 -4.74 -11.17
C LYS A 78 -8.25 -5.41 -9.99
N PRO A 79 -9.45 -6.00 -10.15
CA PRO A 79 -10.15 -6.66 -9.04
C PRO A 79 -9.29 -7.70 -8.29
N ALA A 80 -8.50 -8.49 -9.02
CA ALA A 80 -7.59 -9.47 -8.43
C ALA A 80 -6.43 -8.86 -7.60
N PHE A 81 -6.13 -7.57 -7.76
CA PHE A 81 -5.09 -6.88 -6.99
C PHE A 81 -5.51 -6.71 -5.53
N TYR A 82 -6.76 -6.33 -5.26
CA TYR A 82 -7.22 -6.03 -3.89
C TYR A 82 -7.03 -7.20 -2.94
N GLY A 83 -7.53 -8.39 -3.28
CA GLY A 83 -7.37 -9.57 -2.43
C GLY A 83 -5.90 -9.91 -2.13
N ARG A 84 -5.03 -9.80 -3.15
CA ARG A 84 -3.58 -10.00 -2.99
C ARG A 84 -2.96 -8.94 -2.10
N ALA A 85 -3.22 -7.66 -2.38
CA ALA A 85 -2.66 -6.53 -1.66
C ALA A 85 -3.03 -6.57 -0.17
N LEU A 86 -4.30 -6.81 0.15
CA LEU A 86 -4.77 -6.93 1.53
C LEU A 86 -4.06 -8.08 2.28
N GLY A 87 -3.90 -9.24 1.63
CA GLY A 87 -3.18 -10.38 2.21
C GLY A 87 -1.71 -10.08 2.46
N ILE A 88 -1.04 -9.40 1.53
CA ILE A 88 0.37 -8.99 1.65
C ILE A 88 0.56 -8.01 2.82
N ILE A 89 -0.30 -6.99 2.92
CA ILE A 89 -0.22 -6.00 4.00
C ILE A 89 -0.47 -6.66 5.37
N ASN A 90 -1.47 -7.54 5.47
CA ASN A 90 -1.74 -8.28 6.72
C ASN A 90 -0.54 -9.13 7.15
N GLY A 91 0.08 -9.86 6.22
CA GLY A 91 1.30 -10.63 6.51
C GLY A 91 2.46 -9.74 6.97
N ALA A 92 2.68 -8.60 6.31
CA ALA A 92 3.70 -7.64 6.73
C ALA A 92 3.45 -7.07 8.14
N MET A 93 2.19 -6.80 8.51
CA MET A 93 1.84 -6.36 9.86
C MET A 93 2.14 -7.44 10.91
N GLU A 94 1.82 -8.70 10.63
CA GLU A 94 2.15 -9.82 11.52
C GLU A 94 3.67 -9.94 11.72
N ASP A 95 4.45 -9.87 10.64
CA ASP A 95 5.91 -10.00 10.67
C ASP A 95 6.57 -8.84 11.43
N ILE A 96 6.06 -7.61 11.26
CA ILE A 96 6.49 -6.47 12.06
C ILE A 96 6.21 -6.71 13.55
N GLY A 97 5.04 -7.27 13.88
CA GLY A 97 4.67 -7.64 15.25
C GLY A 97 5.55 -8.75 15.85
N ARG A 98 6.04 -9.68 15.02
CA ARG A 98 6.97 -10.75 15.40
C ARG A 98 8.43 -10.31 15.41
N ASN A 99 8.72 -9.02 15.24
CA ASN A 99 10.07 -8.46 15.18
C ASN A 99 10.95 -9.00 14.04
N VAL A 100 10.34 -9.46 12.95
CA VAL A 100 11.09 -9.82 11.73
C VAL A 100 11.85 -8.59 11.21
N ASN A 101 12.93 -8.82 10.47
CA ASN A 101 13.77 -7.77 9.90
C ASN A 101 12.99 -6.96 8.85
N SER A 102 12.80 -5.66 9.11
CA SER A 102 12.00 -4.77 8.26
C SER A 102 12.47 -4.70 6.81
N ARG A 103 13.77 -4.87 6.51
CA ARG A 103 14.25 -4.90 5.11
C ARG A 103 13.64 -6.06 4.32
N TYR A 104 13.56 -7.26 4.91
CA TYR A 104 12.96 -8.40 4.23
C TYR A 104 11.45 -8.22 4.05
N ILE A 105 10.78 -7.68 5.08
CA ILE A 105 9.33 -7.43 5.05
C ILE A 105 8.98 -6.46 3.91
N PHE A 106 9.62 -5.29 3.87
CA PHE A 106 9.29 -4.27 2.90
C PHE A 106 9.79 -4.61 1.49
N ALA A 107 10.91 -5.34 1.35
CA ALA A 107 11.33 -5.86 0.05
C ALA A 107 10.31 -6.87 -0.52
N ASP A 108 9.85 -7.85 0.28
CA ASP A 108 8.83 -8.82 -0.17
C ASP A 108 7.49 -8.14 -0.49
N LEU A 109 7.01 -7.26 0.40
CA LEU A 109 5.79 -6.48 0.18
C LEU A 109 5.87 -5.70 -1.13
N SER A 110 6.93 -4.92 -1.33
CA SER A 110 7.11 -4.09 -2.52
C SER A 110 7.23 -4.91 -3.80
N ASN A 111 7.94 -6.04 -3.78
CA ASN A 111 8.07 -6.92 -4.94
C ASN A 111 6.73 -7.57 -5.31
N ARG A 112 5.93 -8.00 -4.32
CA ARG A 112 4.62 -8.59 -4.59
C ARG A 112 3.62 -7.55 -5.10
N PHE A 113 3.67 -6.32 -4.59
CA PHE A 113 2.91 -5.20 -5.15
C PHE A 113 3.33 -4.91 -6.58
N PHE A 114 4.64 -4.85 -6.85
CA PHE A 114 5.20 -4.63 -8.18
C PHE A 114 4.72 -5.66 -9.20
N LEU A 115 4.62 -6.93 -8.82
CA LEU A 115 4.14 -8.00 -9.71
C LEU A 115 2.61 -8.05 -9.85
N SER A 116 1.87 -7.51 -8.89
CA SER A 116 0.41 -7.67 -8.80
C SER A 116 -0.38 -6.48 -9.33
N LEU A 117 0.23 -5.30 -9.33
CA LEU A 117 -0.30 -4.04 -9.90
C LEU A 117 0.08 -3.95 -11.38
#